data_AF-A0A9D8P774-F1
#
_entry.id   AF-A0A9D8P774-F1
#
_cell.length_a   1.000
_cell.length_b   1.000
_cell.length_c   1.000
_cell.angle_alpha   90.00
_cell.angle_beta   90.00
_cell.angle_gamma   90.00
#
_symmetry.space_group_name_H-M   'P 1'
#
loop_
_entity.id
_entity.type
_entity.pdbx_description
1 polymer ?
#
loop_
_entity_poly.entity_id
_entity_poly.type
_entity_poly.pdbx_seq_one_letter_code
_entity_poly.pdbx_strand_id
1 'polypeptide(L)'
;MNIWPPQSGSSKRLQLIGVGLLTLALTLRLLHFVDRYTVNMLFRDQFDFLQSFFDGANMWTRFAWQHGPHRQGLGAILLTVIYDLSNWNTRVEGWVTAGILILTCLMALWLKYRITRAIVWGDAVIPLIFLTLFQYEQFAL
;
A
#
# COMPACT_ATOMS: atom_id res chain seq x y z
N MET A 1 13.18 34.53 -4.36
CA MET A 1 13.21 34.03 -2.97
C MET A 1 13.74 32.60 -3.01
N ASN A 2 15.04 32.43 -2.80
CA ASN A 2 15.73 31.14 -2.95
C ASN A 2 15.75 30.48 -1.56
N ILE A 3 14.84 29.53 -1.32
CA ILE A 3 14.52 29.06 0.05
C ILE A 3 15.53 27.98 0.53
N TRP A 4 16.45 27.51 -0.31
CA TRP A 4 17.34 26.40 0.02
C TRP A 4 18.83 26.81 -0.05
N PRO A 5 19.60 26.72 1.05
CA PRO A 5 21.04 26.91 1.00
C PRO A 5 21.71 25.78 0.19
N PRO A 6 22.83 26.05 -0.50
CA PRO A 6 23.57 25.04 -1.23
C PRO A 6 24.05 23.95 -0.26
N GLN A 7 23.48 22.75 -0.38
CA GLN A 7 23.80 21.64 0.51
C GLN A 7 25.16 21.02 0.14
N SER A 8 26.06 20.90 1.12
CA SER A 8 27.32 20.18 0.97
C SER A 8 27.08 18.70 0.63
N GLY A 9 28.02 18.06 -0.08
CA GLY A 9 27.89 16.66 -0.51
C GLY A 9 27.68 15.67 0.64
N SER A 10 28.17 15.99 1.85
CA SER A 10 27.94 15.19 3.06
C SER A 10 26.49 15.25 3.54
N SER A 11 25.87 16.44 3.49
CA SER A 11 24.48 16.66 3.91
C SER A 11 23.47 15.91 3.02
N LYS A 12 23.75 15.80 1.72
CA LYS A 12 22.92 15.03 0.77
C LYS A 12 22.93 13.53 1.07
N ARG A 13 24.10 12.98 1.41
CA ARG A 13 24.23 11.55 1.78
C ARG A 13 23.50 11.26 3.08
N LEU A 14 23.62 12.15 4.07
CA LEU A 14 22.91 12.02 5.35
C LEU A 14 21.38 12.05 5.16
N GLN A 15 20.87 12.94 4.32
CA GLN A 15 19.44 13.02 4.00
C GLN A 15 18.93 11.75 3.33
N LEU A 16 19.68 11.21 2.36
CA LEU A 16 19.32 9.97 1.69
C LEU A 16 19.29 8.80 2.68
N ILE A 17 20.32 8.67 3.52
CA ILE A 17 20.38 7.63 4.55
C ILE A 17 19.24 7.80 5.55
N GLY A 18 18.96 9.02 6.01
CA GLY A 18 17.90 9.30 6.97
C GLY A 18 16.51 8.94 6.43
N VAL A 19 16.17 9.39 5.22
CA VAL A 19 14.89 9.06 4.56
C VAL A 19 14.80 7.56 4.26
N GLY A 20 15.90 6.94 3.83
CA GLY A 20 15.98 5.50 3.59
C GLY A 20 15.73 4.68 4.85
N LEU A 21 16.39 5.02 5.96
CA LEU A 21 16.22 4.37 7.25
C LEU A 21 14.80 4.54 7.80
N LEU A 22 14.22 5.74 7.68
CA LEU A 22 12.83 5.99 8.07
C LEU A 22 11.87 5.11 7.26
N THR A 23 12.04 5.08 5.94
CA THR A 23 11.20 4.27 5.05
C THR A 23 11.32 2.78 5.40
N LEU A 24 12.54 2.31 5.67
CA LEU A 24 12.79 0.94 6.10
C LEU A 24 12.12 0.63 7.45
N ALA A 25 12.28 1.51 8.44
CA ALA A 25 11.66 1.33 9.75
C ALA A 25 10.13 1.28 9.68
N LEU A 26 9.52 2.17 8.89
CA LEU A 26 8.06 2.17 8.66
C LEU A 26 7.60 0.93 7.89
N THR A 27 8.38 0.47 6.91
CA THR A 27 8.11 -0.77 6.19
C THR A 27 8.12 -1.96 7.13
N LEU A 28 9.16 -2.11 7.95
CA LEU A 28 9.26 -3.21 8.92
C LEU A 28 8.12 -3.17 9.94
N ARG A 29 7.75 -1.97 10.42
CA ARG A 29 6.59 -1.79 11.30
C ARG A 29 5.30 -2.25 10.63
N LEU A 30 5.07 -1.87 9.36
CA LEU A 30 3.88 -2.27 8.61
C LEU A 30 3.83 -3.79 8.41
N LEU A 31 4.94 -4.41 8.00
CA LEU A 31 5.00 -5.86 7.80
C LEU A 31 4.78 -6.62 9.11
N HIS A 32 5.35 -6.15 10.23
CA HIS A 32 5.11 -6.75 11.54
C HIS A 32 3.65 -6.59 11.98
N PHE A 33 3.03 -5.44 11.72
CA PHE A 33 1.61 -5.22 11.98
C PHE A 33 0.73 -6.20 11.18
N VAL A 34 0.99 -6.30 9.88
CA VAL A 34 0.27 -7.22 8.99
C VAL A 34 0.44 -8.66 9.45
N ASP A 35 1.67 -9.11 9.72
CA ASP A 35 1.93 -10.47 10.20
C ASP A 35 1.15 -10.79 11.49
N ARG A 36 1.10 -9.84 12.43
CA ARG A 36 0.50 -10.02 13.75
C ARG A 36 -1.03 -9.95 13.76
N TYR A 37 -1.63 -9.09 12.94
CA TYR A 37 -3.05 -8.76 13.01
C TYR A 37 -3.89 -9.29 11.85
N THR A 38 -3.26 -9.77 10.76
CA THR A 38 -4.03 -10.41 9.69
C THR A 38 -4.47 -11.80 10.10
N VAL A 39 -5.79 -11.97 10.24
CA VAL A 39 -6.45 -13.24 10.52
C VAL A 39 -7.03 -13.78 9.22
N ASN A 40 -6.97 -15.10 9.03
CA ASN A 40 -7.60 -15.76 7.89
C ASN A 40 -9.12 -15.89 8.08
N MET A 41 -9.81 -14.77 8.11
CA MET A 41 -11.26 -14.68 8.21
C MET A 41 -11.75 -13.47 7.41
N LEU A 42 -12.89 -13.62 6.74
CA LEU A 42 -13.56 -12.51 6.07
C LEU A 42 -14.16 -11.55 7.10
N PHE A 43 -13.97 -10.25 6.90
CA PHE A 43 -14.40 -9.23 7.83
C PHE A 43 -15.47 -8.32 7.23
N ARG A 44 -16.57 -8.17 7.95
CA ARG A 44 -17.63 -7.18 7.73
C ARG A 44 -18.08 -7.03 6.26
N ASP A 45 -17.72 -5.91 5.64
CA ASP A 45 -18.09 -5.49 4.30
C ASP A 45 -17.45 -6.35 3.20
N GLN A 46 -16.40 -7.10 3.50
CA GLN A 46 -15.80 -8.06 2.55
C GLN A 46 -16.81 -9.08 2.03
N PHE A 47 -17.80 -9.49 2.84
CA PHE A 47 -18.85 -10.41 2.38
C PHE A 47 -19.63 -9.83 1.20
N ASP A 48 -19.99 -8.55 1.27
CA ASP A 48 -20.78 -7.91 0.22
C ASP A 48 -19.94 -7.55 -1.01
N PHE A 49 -18.65 -7.25 -0.82
CA PHE A 49 -17.70 -7.05 -1.93
C PHE A 49 -17.43 -8.35 -2.70
N LEU A 50 -17.41 -9.49 -2.00
CA LEU A 50 -17.10 -10.80 -2.57
C LEU A 50 -18.36 -11.55 -3.03
N GLN A 51 -19.54 -10.93 -2.98
CA GLN A 51 -20.77 -11.56 -3.45
C GLN A 51 -20.64 -12.13 -4.88
N SER A 52 -20.04 -11.37 -5.80
CA SER A 52 -19.80 -11.84 -7.17
C SER A 52 -18.85 -13.04 -7.28
N PHE A 53 -18.01 -13.25 -6.26
CA PHE A 53 -17.11 -14.40 -6.17
C PHE A 53 -17.87 -15.62 -5.64
N PHE A 54 -18.72 -15.44 -4.64
CA PHE A 54 -19.61 -16.50 -4.12
C PHE A 54 -20.62 -16.96 -5.16
N ASP A 55 -21.15 -16.04 -5.97
CA ASP A 55 -22.10 -16.33 -7.04
C ASP A 55 -21.44 -17.02 -8.26
N GLY A 56 -20.12 -17.28 -8.21
CA GLY A 56 -19.39 -17.92 -9.30
C GLY A 56 -19.36 -17.07 -10.57
N ALA A 57 -19.47 -15.75 -10.46
CA ALA A 57 -19.56 -14.87 -11.61
C ALA A 57 -18.26 -14.88 -12.42
N ASN A 58 -18.39 -14.68 -13.74
CA ASN A 58 -17.24 -14.60 -14.64
C ASN A 58 -16.39 -13.33 -14.40
N MET A 59 -15.17 -13.31 -14.96
CA MET A 59 -14.19 -12.25 -14.72
C MET A 59 -14.66 -10.85 -15.18
N TRP A 60 -15.45 -10.77 -16.27
CA TRP A 60 -16.03 -9.50 -16.72
C TRP A 60 -17.08 -8.98 -15.74
N THR A 61 -17.95 -9.86 -15.25
CA THR A 61 -18.95 -9.51 -14.24
C THR A 61 -18.29 -9.03 -12.96
N ARG A 62 -17.19 -9.66 -12.52
CA ARG A 62 -16.41 -9.20 -11.35
C ARG A 62 -15.76 -7.83 -11.58
N PHE A 63 -15.19 -7.59 -12.77
CA PHE A 63 -14.62 -6.29 -13.12
C PHE A 63 -15.68 -5.18 -13.15
N ALA A 64 -16.83 -5.45 -13.76
CA ALA A 64 -17.92 -4.51 -13.86
C ALA A 64 -18.78 -4.43 -12.59
N TRP A 65 -18.52 -5.31 -11.60
CA TRP A 65 -19.28 -5.41 -10.36
C TRP A 65 -19.24 -4.09 -9.61
N GLN A 66 -20.42 -3.69 -9.15
CA GLN A 66 -20.61 -2.44 -8.44
C GLN A 66 -21.13 -2.78 -7.05
N HIS A 67 -20.30 -2.50 -6.05
CA HIS A 67 -20.68 -2.60 -4.65
C HIS A 67 -20.89 -1.18 -4.12
N GLY A 68 -22.15 -0.80 -3.88
CA GLY A 68 -22.53 0.57 -3.53
C GLY A 68 -22.31 1.57 -4.69
N PRO A 69 -21.82 2.80 -4.43
CA PRO A 69 -21.62 3.80 -5.48
C PRO A 69 -20.36 3.56 -6.34
N HIS A 70 -19.48 2.63 -5.95
CA HIS A 70 -18.18 2.42 -6.60
C HIS A 70 -18.10 1.07 -7.32
N ARG A 71 -17.43 1.05 -8.48
CA ARG A 71 -17.09 -0.17 -9.21
C ARG A 71 -15.78 -0.74 -8.69
N GLN A 72 -15.69 -2.06 -8.58
CA GLN A 72 -14.45 -2.70 -8.11
C GLN A 72 -13.32 -2.65 -9.15
N GLY A 73 -13.65 -2.76 -10.45
CA GLY A 73 -12.70 -2.59 -11.54
C GLY A 73 -11.50 -3.53 -11.44
N LEU A 74 -10.29 -2.98 -11.60
CA LEU A 74 -9.04 -3.77 -11.54
C LEU A 74 -8.81 -4.41 -10.16
N GLY A 75 -9.36 -3.84 -9.09
CA GLY A 75 -9.28 -4.42 -7.75
C GLY A 75 -9.92 -5.81 -7.69
N ALA A 76 -11.08 -6.01 -8.33
CA ALA A 76 -11.76 -7.31 -8.38
C ALA A 76 -10.97 -8.36 -9.17
N ILE A 77 -10.27 -7.95 -10.23
CA ILE A 77 -9.42 -8.86 -10.99
C ILE A 77 -8.25 -9.31 -10.13
N LEU A 78 -7.59 -8.37 -9.44
CA LEU A 78 -6.48 -8.69 -8.55
C LEU A 78 -6.94 -9.62 -7.42
N LEU A 79 -8.09 -9.34 -6.79
CA LEU A 79 -8.68 -10.18 -5.76
C LEU A 79 -8.99 -11.60 -6.29
N THR A 80 -9.46 -11.73 -7.53
CA THR A 80 -9.67 -13.05 -8.16
C THR A 80 -8.39 -13.85 -8.19
N VAL A 81 -7.31 -13.26 -8.70
CA VAL A 81 -6.00 -13.94 -8.76
C VAL A 81 -5.49 -14.29 -7.35
N ILE A 82 -5.64 -13.38 -6.39
CA ILE A 82 -5.19 -13.63 -5.00
C ILE A 82 -5.97 -14.78 -4.39
N TYR A 83 -7.30 -14.77 -4.46
CA TYR A 83 -8.12 -15.79 -3.82
C TYR A 83 -8.04 -17.16 -4.49
N ASP A 84 -7.90 -17.21 -5.81
CA ASP A 84 -7.70 -18.46 -6.55
C ASP A 84 -6.32 -19.08 -6.22
N LEU A 85 -5.25 -18.28 -6.13
CA LEU A 85 -3.91 -18.78 -5.82
C LEU A 85 -3.70 -19.09 -4.33
N SER A 86 -4.38 -18.36 -3.45
CA SER A 86 -4.22 -18.49 -2.00
C SER A 86 -5.20 -19.48 -1.36
N ASN A 87 -6.09 -20.09 -2.16
CA ASN A 87 -7.20 -20.92 -1.69
C ASN A 87 -8.04 -20.19 -0.62
N TRP A 88 -8.50 -18.98 -0.95
CA TRP A 88 -9.33 -18.15 -0.06
C TRP A 88 -8.65 -17.73 1.25
N ASN A 89 -7.32 -17.56 1.24
CA ASN A 89 -6.59 -17.11 2.42
C ASN A 89 -6.52 -15.58 2.50
N THR A 90 -7.36 -14.97 3.34
CA THR A 90 -7.43 -13.51 3.49
C THR A 90 -6.16 -12.91 4.10
N ARG A 91 -5.31 -13.73 4.75
CA ARG A 91 -3.99 -13.28 5.21
C ARG A 91 -3.12 -12.81 4.05
N VAL A 92 -3.19 -13.52 2.91
CA VAL A 92 -2.41 -13.19 1.71
C VAL A 92 -2.86 -11.85 1.13
N GLU A 93 -4.15 -11.54 1.17
CA GLU A 93 -4.67 -10.22 0.77
C GLU A 93 -4.03 -9.08 1.58
N GLY A 94 -3.90 -9.24 2.90
CA GLY A 94 -3.22 -8.26 3.75
C GLY A 94 -1.74 -8.06 3.38
N TRP A 95 -1.02 -9.15 3.09
CA TRP A 95 0.37 -9.07 2.61
C TRP A 95 0.49 -8.40 1.25
N VAL A 96 -0.42 -8.70 0.32
CA VAL A 96 -0.43 -8.08 -1.00
C VAL A 96 -0.73 -6.59 -0.90
N THR A 97 -1.71 -6.19 -0.08
CA THR A 97 -2.02 -4.79 0.19
C THR A 97 -0.82 -4.04 0.75
N ALA A 98 -0.14 -4.62 1.75
CA ALA A 98 1.09 -4.05 2.30
C ALA A 98 2.20 -3.91 1.23
N GLY A 99 2.37 -4.94 0.39
CA GLY A 99 3.31 -4.92 -0.72
C GLY A 99 3.02 -3.78 -1.72
N ILE A 100 1.75 -3.59 -2.09
CA ILE A 100 1.33 -2.52 -3.01
C ILE A 100 1.61 -1.13 -2.41
N LEU A 101 1.36 -0.94 -1.10
CA LEU A 101 1.67 0.32 -0.42
C LEU A 101 3.17 0.62 -0.39
N ILE A 102 4.00 -0.39 -0.10
CA ILE A 102 5.46 -0.27 -0.12
C ILE A 102 5.93 0.09 -1.53
N LEU A 103 5.47 -0.62 -2.55
CA LEU A 103 5.82 -0.35 -3.95
C LEU A 103 5.40 1.06 -4.36
N THR A 104 4.20 1.50 -3.98
CA THR A 104 3.70 2.84 -4.28
C THR A 104 4.53 3.91 -3.59
N CYS A 105 4.91 3.70 -2.32
CA CYS A 105 5.83 4.59 -1.59
C CYS A 105 7.19 4.70 -2.30
N LEU A 106 7.78 3.58 -2.71
CA LEU A 106 9.05 3.55 -3.43
C LEU A 106 8.93 4.24 -4.80
N MET A 107 7.85 4.01 -5.53
CA MET A 107 7.56 4.67 -6.80
C MET A 107 7.39 6.19 -6.63
N ALA A 108 6.72 6.64 -5.56
CA ALA A 108 6.56 8.05 -5.26
C ALA A 108 7.91 8.74 -4.97
N LEU A 109 8.75 8.10 -4.13
CA LEU A 109 10.11 8.58 -3.87
C LEU A 109 10.97 8.58 -5.14
N TRP A 110 10.87 7.52 -5.96
CA TRP A 110 11.59 7.41 -7.22
C TRP A 110 11.18 8.48 -8.22
N LEU A 111 9.87 8.73 -8.39
CA LEU A 111 9.34 9.75 -9.29
C LEU A 111 9.79 11.15 -8.84
N LYS A 112 9.71 11.43 -7.53
CA LYS A 112 10.19 12.69 -6.96
C LYS A 112 11.68 12.87 -7.22
N TYR A 113 12.49 11.84 -6.99
CA TYR A 113 13.92 11.87 -7.27
C TYR A 113 14.20 12.05 -8.77
N ARG A 114 13.41 11.43 -9.65
CA ARG A 114 13.57 11.55 -11.11
C ARG A 114 13.38 12.99 -11.59
N ILE A 115 12.44 13.72 -10.99
CA ILE A 115 12.10 15.12 -11.32
C ILE A 115 13.09 16.09 -10.68
N THR A 116 13.33 15.98 -9.37
CA THR A 116 14.09 16.97 -8.60
C THR A 116 15.59 16.68 -8.51
N ARG A 117 16.01 15.44 -8.79
CA ARG A 117 17.39 14.94 -8.66
C ARG A 117 18.03 15.14 -7.28
N ALA A 118 17.21 15.39 -6.27
CA ALA A 118 17.66 15.61 -4.89
C ALA A 118 16.67 14.95 -3.93
N ILE A 119 17.18 14.39 -2.84
CA ILE A 119 16.37 13.96 -1.70
C ILE A 119 16.61 14.96 -0.58
N VAL A 120 15.53 15.47 0.00
CA VAL A 120 15.54 16.44 1.10
C VAL A 120 14.81 15.89 2.31
N TRP A 121 15.08 16.42 3.50
CA TRP A 121 14.37 16.01 4.73
C TRP A 121 12.83 16.06 4.61
N GLY A 122 12.29 16.99 3.83
CA GLY A 122 10.85 17.07 3.54
C GLY A 122 10.28 15.84 2.83
N ASP A 123 11.11 15.04 2.14
CA ASP A 123 10.66 13.81 1.49
C ASP A 123 10.28 12.71 2.49
N ALA A 124 10.65 12.86 3.76
CA ALA A 124 10.20 11.98 4.85
C ALA A 124 8.67 11.98 5.00
N VAL A 125 7.98 13.02 4.52
CA VAL A 125 6.51 13.08 4.50
C VAL A 125 5.91 11.99 3.60
N ILE A 126 6.58 11.61 2.51
CA ILE A 126 6.10 10.59 1.56
C ILE A 126 5.90 9.23 2.27
N PRO A 127 6.94 8.61 2.87
CA PRO A 127 6.76 7.34 3.56
C PRO A 127 5.83 7.46 4.78
N LEU A 128 5.75 8.61 5.44
CA LEU A 128 4.80 8.82 6.54
C LEU A 128 3.34 8.78 6.08
N ILE A 129 3.02 9.31 4.89
CA ILE A 129 1.66 9.28 4.33
C ILE A 129 1.31 7.86 3.83
N PHE A 130 2.22 7.22 3.11
CA PHE A 130 1.94 5.93 2.47
C PHE A 130 1.99 4.74 3.44
N LEU A 131 2.89 4.76 4.43
CA LEU A 131 3.11 3.65 5.36
C LEU A 131 2.49 3.90 6.74
N THR A 132 1.51 4.81 6.84
CA THR A 132 0.74 5.01 8.06
C THR A 132 -0.18 3.82 8.33
N LEU A 133 -0.34 3.46 9.61
CA LEU A 133 -1.28 2.41 10.02
C LEU A 133 -2.73 2.86 9.99
N PHE A 134 -3.00 4.17 9.83
CA PHE A 134 -4.36 4.72 9.82
C PHE A 134 -5.23 4.12 8.70
N GLN A 135 -4.60 3.66 7.61
CA GLN A 135 -5.30 2.97 6.51
C GLN A 135 -5.83 1.59 6.92
N TYR A 136 -5.27 0.98 7.96
CA TYR A 136 -5.66 -0.35 8.44
C TYR A 136 -6.67 -0.33 9.59
N GLU A 137 -7.02 0.84 10.13
CA GLU A 137 -8.05 0.94 11.18
C GLU A 137 -9.42 0.43 10.71
N GLN A 138 -9.69 0.44 9.39
CA GLN A 138 -10.90 -0.16 8.83
C GLN A 138 -11.00 -1.68 9.03
N PHE A 139 -9.87 -2.37 9.23
CA PHE A 139 -9.85 -3.84 9.38
C PHE A 139 -9.83 -4.29 10.85
N ALA A 140 -9.62 -3.38 11.81
CA ALA A 140 -9.34 -3.73 13.21
C ALA A 140 -10.39 -3.25 14.23
N LEU A 141 -11.44 -2.55 13.80
CA LEU A 141 -12.52 -1.99 14.65
C LEU A 141 -13.91 -2.46 14.22
#